data_AF-A0A1K2FXT3-F1
#
_entry.id   AF-A0A1K2FXT3-F1
#
_cell.length_a   1.000
_cell.length_b   1.000
_cell.length_c   1.000
_cell.angle_alpha   90.00
_cell.angle_beta   90.00
_cell.angle_gamma   90.00
#
_symmetry.space_group_name_H-M   'P 1'
#
loop_
_entity.id
_entity.type
_entity.pdbx_description
1 polymer ?
#
loop_
_entity_poly.entity_id
_entity_poly.type
_entity_poly.pdbx_seq_one_letter_code
_entity_poly.pdbx_strand_id
1 'polypeptide(L)'
;MARTLLGALLNKASTAQTPVPLASRAQSNGRMFGTGRSAEAQMRAMTATGTLFAIVDRTSNATALVDWKLYRKAKSGRAEDRTEVTSHAALDLWNRPNQFMPRQEFVESQQQHFDLTGEAWWVISRAKGVRLPLEMWPVRPDRMQPIPDRDNFLSGYVYTSPDGEQVPLELDEVIQLRRPNPLDPYRGLSPVLSILPDLDTSRYAAEWSRAFFFNSAEPGGLIQVDQRLSDDEFNELRDRWNEQHRGVANAHRVAILEQGEWVDRTISQRDMQFVELRGATSDAIRGAYGISKTAIGDFEDINRASALAAKSWFAEQQTVPRLERIKAALNNELLPMFGPTTQGLEFDYEPPTPPDPEIEAQQLTARANAAAALVTAGFEAAGTLSAVGLPDIAYVGKPAAPAPDTSLSDWQDSVAGLLGDAFENAQRWVAVEHDDDHTCGPCREVAGKTYRNRAEAYADYPDGGGYKDCVGAQYGNPCRGHVEKRGRKGEGS
;
A
#
# COMPACT_ATOMS: atom_id res chain seq x y z
N MET A 1 -20.58 15.18 5.93
CA MET A 1 -20.81 15.73 7.29
C MET A 1 -21.53 17.06 7.18
N ALA A 2 -22.65 17.23 7.89
CA ALA A 2 -23.36 18.51 7.97
C ALA A 2 -22.61 19.43 8.93
N ARG A 3 -22.16 20.59 8.44
CA ARG A 3 -21.43 21.60 9.24
C ARG A 3 -22.34 22.23 10.28
N THR A 4 -21.80 22.55 11.45
CA THR A 4 -22.54 23.34 12.43
C THR A 4 -22.79 24.76 11.90
N LEU A 5 -23.90 25.39 12.31
CA LEU A 5 -24.17 26.80 12.01
C LEU A 5 -23.03 27.72 12.50
N LEU A 6 -22.47 27.41 13.67
CA LEU A 6 -21.32 28.13 14.22
C LEU A 6 -20.07 27.89 13.36
N GLY A 7 -19.73 26.65 13.02
CA GLY A 7 -18.61 26.32 12.14
C GLY A 7 -18.73 26.93 10.73
N ALA A 8 -19.94 27.04 10.19
CA ALA A 8 -20.20 27.71 8.92
C ALA A 8 -19.97 29.24 9.02
N LEU A 9 -20.32 29.88 10.13
CA LEU A 9 -20.06 31.29 10.40
C LEU A 9 -18.56 31.56 10.67
N LEU A 10 -17.89 30.67 11.42
CA LEU A 10 -16.46 30.75 11.71
C LEU A 10 -15.63 30.61 10.42
N ASN A 11 -16.02 29.72 9.49
CA ASN A 11 -15.35 29.60 8.18
C ASN A 11 -15.50 30.88 7.32
N LYS A 12 -16.66 31.57 7.40
CA LYS A 12 -16.84 32.87 6.74
C LYS A 12 -16.02 33.99 7.39
N ALA A 13 -15.70 33.83 8.69
CA ALA A 13 -14.83 34.74 9.44
C ALA A 13 -13.34 34.38 9.35
N SER A 14 -12.99 33.22 8.77
CA SER A 14 -11.59 32.87 8.48
C SER A 14 -11.04 33.87 7.45
N THR A 15 -9.91 34.46 7.75
CA THR A 15 -9.34 35.56 6.96
C THR A 15 -8.17 35.04 6.16
N ALA A 16 -7.95 35.52 4.92
CA ALA A 16 -6.71 35.27 4.15
C ALA A 16 -5.41 35.73 4.85
N GLN A 17 -5.50 36.29 6.06
CA GLN A 17 -4.39 36.80 6.84
C GLN A 17 -3.89 35.74 7.82
N THR A 18 -2.60 35.44 7.75
CA THR A 18 -1.90 34.55 8.68
C THR A 18 -1.74 35.23 10.05
N PRO A 19 -1.77 34.48 11.17
CA PRO A 19 -1.58 35.04 12.51
C PRO A 19 -0.15 35.60 12.72
N VAL A 20 0.80 35.14 11.91
CA VAL A 20 2.18 35.63 11.87
C VAL A 20 2.64 35.81 10.42
N PRO A 21 3.56 36.73 10.11
CA PRO A 21 4.07 36.94 8.76
C PRO A 21 4.95 35.77 8.29
N LEU A 22 4.38 34.88 7.47
CA LEU A 22 5.10 33.70 6.94
C LEU A 22 6.01 34.00 5.75
N ALA A 23 5.72 35.08 5.00
CA ALA A 23 6.45 35.53 3.81
C ALA A 23 7.13 36.89 4.06
N SER A 24 8.24 37.13 3.37
CA SER A 24 8.97 38.41 3.44
C SER A 24 8.18 39.52 2.73
N ARG A 25 8.18 40.73 3.29
CA ARG A 25 7.56 41.93 2.71
C ARG A 25 8.28 42.36 1.42
N ALA A 26 9.58 42.09 1.33
CA ALA A 26 10.35 42.21 0.10
C ALA A 26 10.29 40.90 -0.67
N GLN A 27 10.11 40.97 -1.99
CA GLN A 27 10.32 39.85 -2.92
C GLN A 27 11.83 39.59 -3.06
N SER A 28 12.53 39.37 -1.93
CA SER A 28 13.97 39.19 -1.88
C SER A 28 14.29 37.79 -1.39
N ASN A 29 15.01 37.04 -2.22
CA ASN A 29 15.69 35.79 -1.88
C ASN A 29 16.80 36.05 -0.84
N GLY A 30 16.42 36.43 0.37
CA GLY A 30 17.33 36.57 1.49
C GLY A 30 17.89 35.21 1.85
N ARG A 31 19.15 34.96 1.49
CA ARG A 31 19.92 33.84 2.04
C ARG A 31 20.08 34.08 3.54
N MET A 32 19.35 33.31 4.34
CA MET A 32 19.56 33.26 5.77
C MET A 32 20.92 32.60 6.01
N PHE A 33 21.90 33.38 6.46
CA PHE A 33 23.19 32.90 6.89
C PHE A 33 23.09 32.54 8.38
N GLY A 34 22.97 31.24 8.66
CA GLY A 34 23.01 30.67 10.00
C GLY A 34 23.77 29.35 9.96
N THR A 35 24.78 29.25 10.81
CA THR A 35 25.71 28.12 10.99
C THR A 35 25.00 26.77 11.14
N GLY A 36 25.59 25.70 10.61
CA GLY A 36 25.06 24.33 10.46
C GLY A 36 24.67 23.54 11.72
N ARG A 37 24.10 24.20 12.74
CA ARG A 37 23.48 23.60 13.93
C ARG A 37 22.07 24.13 14.21
N SER A 38 21.53 25.01 13.34
CA SER A 38 20.18 25.57 13.48
C SER A 38 19.09 24.57 13.07
N ALA A 39 17.87 24.76 13.59
CA ALA A 39 16.70 23.98 13.16
C ALA A 39 16.47 24.05 11.63
N GLU A 40 16.86 25.16 10.98
CA GLU A 40 16.87 25.27 9.52
C GLU A 40 17.81 24.26 8.86
N ALA A 41 19.02 24.07 9.40
CA ALA A 41 19.98 23.10 8.86
C ALA A 41 19.45 21.66 8.98
N GLN A 42 18.80 21.33 10.10
CA GLN A 42 18.14 20.03 10.30
C GLN A 42 17.03 19.80 9.27
N MET A 43 16.21 20.82 9.00
CA MET A 43 15.16 20.72 7.98
C MET A 43 15.75 20.59 6.57
N ARG A 44 16.83 21.32 6.27
CA ARG A 44 17.53 21.18 4.98
C ARG A 44 18.18 19.81 4.77
N ALA A 45 18.58 19.12 5.85
CA ALA A 45 19.16 17.78 5.75
C ALA A 45 18.21 16.78 5.04
N MET A 46 16.90 16.94 5.20
CA MET A 46 15.89 16.14 4.48
C MET A 46 16.07 16.20 2.96
N THR A 47 16.45 17.36 2.42
CA THR A 47 16.66 17.54 0.96
C THR A 47 17.99 16.98 0.47
N ALA A 48 18.97 16.79 1.36
CA ALA A 48 20.30 16.33 1.00
C ALA A 48 20.43 14.79 1.02
N THR A 49 19.67 14.10 1.87
CA THR A 49 19.79 12.65 2.07
C THR A 49 18.47 11.93 1.78
N GLY A 50 18.45 11.15 0.70
CA GLY A 50 17.25 10.43 0.25
C GLY A 50 16.66 9.45 1.29
N THR A 51 17.51 8.78 2.07
CA THR A 51 17.05 7.88 3.15
C THR A 51 16.29 8.64 4.24
N LEU A 52 16.75 9.84 4.61
CA LEU A 52 16.08 10.69 5.59
C LEU A 52 14.75 11.22 5.03
N PHE A 53 14.71 11.65 3.78
CA PHE A 53 13.48 12.03 3.09
C PHE A 53 12.45 10.90 3.14
N ALA A 54 12.84 9.68 2.73
CA ALA A 54 11.95 8.53 2.68
C ALA A 54 11.38 8.17 4.07
N ILE A 55 12.21 8.24 5.12
CA ILE A 55 11.77 8.02 6.49
C ILE A 55 10.71 9.05 6.90
N VAL A 56 11.04 10.35 6.77
CA VAL A 56 10.18 11.43 7.23
C VAL A 56 8.86 11.44 6.45
N ASP A 57 8.92 11.30 5.13
CA ASP A 57 7.74 11.24 4.24
C ASP A 57 6.82 10.07 4.61
N ARG A 58 7.36 8.87 4.81
CA ARG A 58 6.55 7.70 5.19
C ARG A 58 5.88 7.90 6.54
N THR A 59 6.59 8.41 7.54
CA THR A 59 6.02 8.66 8.87
C THR A 59 5.00 9.80 8.87
N SER A 60 5.23 10.86 8.09
CA SER A 60 4.29 11.99 7.99
C SER A 60 3.00 11.56 7.29
N ASN A 61 3.10 10.85 6.18
CA ASN A 61 1.96 10.33 5.44
C ASN A 61 1.16 9.33 6.29
N ALA A 62 1.83 8.37 6.94
CA ALA A 62 1.16 7.40 7.80
C ALA A 62 0.41 8.04 8.97
N THR A 63 0.96 9.11 9.56
CA THR A 63 0.32 9.83 10.67
C THR A 63 -0.87 10.66 10.18
N ALA A 64 -0.78 11.27 8.99
CA ALA A 64 -1.80 12.15 8.44
C ALA A 64 -3.02 11.41 7.85
N LEU A 65 -2.84 10.17 7.41
CA LEU A 65 -3.90 9.33 6.84
C LEU A 65 -4.92 8.85 7.87
N VAL A 66 -4.59 8.90 9.16
CA VAL A 66 -5.45 8.36 10.22
C VAL A 66 -6.73 9.16 10.36
N ASP A 67 -7.86 8.48 10.52
CA ASP A 67 -9.13 9.14 10.75
C ASP A 67 -9.27 9.60 12.20
N TRP A 68 -9.81 10.80 12.39
CA TRP A 68 -9.95 11.43 13.70
C TRP A 68 -11.42 11.72 13.96
N LYS A 69 -11.89 11.31 15.12
CA LYS A 69 -13.28 11.41 15.54
C LYS A 69 -13.37 12.19 16.85
N LEU A 70 -14.47 12.92 17.00
CA LEU A 70 -14.79 13.61 18.24
C LEU A 70 -15.87 12.79 18.96
N TYR A 71 -15.67 12.52 20.24
CA TYR A 71 -16.58 11.73 21.04
C TYR A 71 -17.06 12.53 22.23
N ARG A 72 -18.27 12.22 22.70
CA ARG A 72 -18.73 12.56 24.03
C ARG A 72 -18.41 11.43 24.98
N LYS A 73 -17.73 11.75 26.07
CA LYS A 73 -17.34 10.82 27.13
C LYS A 73 -18.57 10.12 27.69
N ALA A 74 -18.50 8.80 27.78
CA ALA A 74 -19.51 7.99 28.43
C ALA A 74 -19.51 8.21 29.94
N LYS A 75 -20.68 8.17 30.58
CA LYS A 75 -20.79 8.19 32.04
C LYS A 75 -20.16 6.94 32.69
N SER A 76 -20.16 5.82 31.97
CA SER A 76 -19.54 4.56 32.39
C SER A 76 -18.02 4.59 32.38
N GLY A 77 -17.40 5.58 31.71
CA GLY A 77 -15.95 5.65 31.49
C GLY A 77 -15.41 4.66 30.46
N ARG A 78 -16.28 3.82 29.86
CA ARG A 78 -15.89 2.82 28.84
C ARG A 78 -15.85 3.44 27.45
N ALA A 79 -14.95 2.94 26.59
CA ALA A 79 -14.73 3.51 25.27
C ALA A 79 -15.86 3.17 24.30
N GLU A 80 -16.41 1.95 24.41
CA GLU A 80 -17.53 1.44 23.61
C GLU A 80 -18.84 2.19 23.84
N ASP A 81 -19.00 2.84 24.99
CA ASP A 81 -20.21 3.58 25.36
C ASP A 81 -20.15 5.07 24.93
N ARG A 82 -19.04 5.49 24.33
CA ARG A 82 -18.86 6.87 23.86
C ARG A 82 -19.78 7.13 22.68
N THR A 83 -20.35 8.34 22.61
CA THR A 83 -21.18 8.74 21.47
C THR A 83 -20.40 9.65 20.55
N GLU A 84 -20.34 9.30 19.26
CA GLU A 84 -19.66 10.11 18.26
C GLU A 84 -20.39 11.45 18.06
N VAL A 85 -19.62 12.53 18.06
CA VAL A 85 -20.07 13.89 17.76
C VAL A 85 -19.62 14.24 16.34
N THR A 86 -20.56 14.22 15.41
CA THR A 86 -20.29 14.43 13.97
C THR A 86 -20.29 15.90 13.56
N SER A 87 -20.64 16.82 14.47
CA SER A 87 -20.77 18.25 14.19
C SER A 87 -20.37 19.08 15.40
N HIS A 88 -19.21 19.75 15.32
CA HIS A 88 -18.71 20.66 16.35
C HIS A 88 -17.63 21.59 15.76
N ALA A 89 -17.51 22.83 16.25
CA ALA A 89 -16.54 23.80 15.74
C ALA A 89 -15.07 23.32 15.86
N ALA A 90 -14.73 22.58 16.93
CA ALA A 90 -13.41 21.97 17.08
C ALA A 90 -13.13 20.90 16.01
N LEU A 91 -14.14 20.10 15.65
CA LEU A 91 -14.02 19.10 14.59
C LEU A 91 -13.91 19.78 13.21
N ASP A 92 -14.67 20.85 12.99
CA ASP A 92 -14.59 21.67 11.77
C ASP A 92 -13.17 22.28 11.62
N LEU A 93 -12.60 22.82 12.70
CA LEU A 93 -11.24 23.37 12.73
C LEU A 93 -10.19 22.30 12.49
N TRP A 94 -10.30 21.14 13.14
CA TRP A 94 -9.34 20.04 12.93
C TRP A 94 -9.34 19.53 11.48
N ASN A 95 -10.52 19.41 10.87
CA ASN A 95 -10.64 18.93 9.48
C ASN A 95 -10.19 19.96 8.45
N ARG A 96 -10.29 21.24 8.76
CA ARG A 96 -9.80 22.34 7.92
C ARG A 96 -9.07 23.37 8.80
N PRO A 97 -7.79 23.11 9.13
CA PRO A 97 -7.00 23.94 10.05
C PRO A 97 -6.91 25.39 9.61
N ASN A 98 -6.81 25.64 8.30
CA ASN A 98 -6.90 26.98 7.73
C ASN A 98 -7.48 26.89 6.30
N GLN A 99 -7.66 28.02 5.64
CA GLN A 99 -8.30 28.04 4.31
C GLN A 99 -7.44 27.44 3.19
N PHE A 100 -6.12 27.36 3.38
CA PHE A 100 -5.14 26.97 2.35
C PHE A 100 -4.73 25.51 2.46
N MET A 101 -4.71 24.96 3.67
CA MET A 101 -4.22 23.61 3.96
C MET A 101 -5.37 22.71 4.45
N PRO A 102 -5.59 21.54 3.83
CA PRO A 102 -6.42 20.51 4.43
C PRO A 102 -5.72 19.90 5.65
N ARG A 103 -6.47 19.14 6.48
CA ARG A 103 -5.92 18.42 7.65
C ARG A 103 -4.69 17.58 7.31
N GLN A 104 -4.71 16.89 6.17
CA GLN A 104 -3.61 16.02 5.75
C GLN A 104 -2.28 16.79 5.63
N GLU A 105 -2.26 17.87 4.85
CA GLU A 105 -1.08 18.72 4.67
C GLU A 105 -0.62 19.35 6.00
N PHE A 106 -1.56 19.76 6.86
CA PHE A 106 -1.25 20.30 8.17
C PHE A 106 -0.52 19.29 9.07
N VAL A 107 -1.03 18.06 9.16
CA VAL A 107 -0.40 16.99 9.96
C VAL A 107 0.93 16.58 9.33
N GLU A 108 1.03 16.48 8.00
CA GLU A 108 2.29 16.19 7.32
C GLU A 108 3.36 17.24 7.64
N SER A 109 3.01 18.54 7.53
CA SER A 109 3.92 19.65 7.83
C SER A 109 4.36 19.65 9.30
N GLN A 110 3.42 19.45 10.24
CA GLN A 110 3.74 19.33 11.66
C GLN A 110 4.66 18.13 11.93
N GLN A 111 4.39 16.99 11.31
CA GLN A 111 5.15 15.77 11.55
C GLN A 111 6.56 15.86 10.96
N GLN A 112 6.73 16.51 9.80
CA GLN A 112 8.04 16.85 9.25
C GLN A 112 8.85 17.72 10.22
N HIS A 113 8.26 18.80 10.76
CA HIS A 113 8.93 19.62 11.78
C HIS A 113 9.34 18.79 13.01
N PHE A 114 8.43 17.95 13.51
CA PHE A 114 8.65 17.13 14.69
C PHE A 114 9.76 16.07 14.49
N ASP A 115 9.81 15.42 13.34
CA ASP A 115 10.80 14.39 13.05
C ASP A 115 12.17 14.95 12.66
N LEU A 116 12.22 16.17 12.14
CA LEU A 116 13.48 16.84 11.78
C LEU A 116 14.07 17.60 12.97
N THR A 117 13.26 18.34 13.70
CA THR A 117 13.72 19.27 14.75
C THR A 117 13.41 18.82 16.16
N GLY A 118 12.61 17.76 16.31
CA GLY A 118 12.17 17.28 17.62
C GLY A 118 10.97 18.04 18.19
N GLU A 119 10.47 19.04 17.49
CA GLU A 119 9.35 19.86 17.91
C GLU A 119 8.52 20.37 16.73
N ALA A 120 7.28 20.73 17.02
CA ALA A 120 6.38 21.37 16.08
C ALA A 120 5.50 22.38 16.81
N TRP A 121 5.10 23.40 16.07
CA TRP A 121 4.47 24.58 16.61
C TRP A 121 3.21 24.89 15.81
N TRP A 122 2.09 25.06 16.51
CA TRP A 122 0.85 25.53 15.92
C TRP A 122 0.54 26.92 16.47
N VAL A 123 0.43 27.91 15.59
CA VAL A 123 -0.05 29.24 15.97
C VAL A 123 -1.55 29.30 15.72
N ILE A 124 -2.29 29.70 16.75
CA ILE A 124 -3.74 29.79 16.75
C ILE A 124 -4.15 31.21 16.34
N SER A 125 -4.96 31.32 15.30
CA SER A 125 -5.54 32.59 14.86
C SER A 125 -6.95 32.76 15.41
N ARG A 126 -7.27 33.98 15.84
CA ARG A 126 -8.61 34.38 16.34
C ARG A 126 -9.05 35.66 15.66
N ALA A 127 -10.35 35.81 15.43
CA ALA A 127 -10.88 37.11 15.00
C ALA A 127 -10.85 38.11 16.16
N LYS A 128 -10.67 39.40 15.82
CA LYS A 128 -10.66 40.48 16.81
C LYS A 128 -11.94 40.46 17.65
N GLY A 129 -11.80 40.35 18.98
CA GLY A 129 -12.90 40.32 19.93
C GLY A 129 -13.58 38.94 20.10
N VAL A 130 -13.10 37.90 19.40
CA VAL A 130 -13.60 36.53 19.50
C VAL A 130 -12.55 35.67 20.21
N ARG A 131 -12.96 34.97 21.27
CA ARG A 131 -12.05 34.07 22.00
C ARG A 131 -11.95 32.67 21.40
N LEU A 132 -12.81 32.30 20.44
CA LEU A 132 -12.77 30.98 19.80
C LEU A 132 -11.64 30.90 18.77
N PRO A 133 -10.90 29.78 18.70
CA PRO A 133 -9.89 29.58 17.67
C PRO A 133 -10.58 29.40 16.31
N LEU A 134 -10.09 30.13 15.30
CA LEU A 134 -10.65 30.11 13.94
C LEU A 134 -9.75 29.38 12.96
N GLU A 135 -8.44 29.50 13.14
CA GLU A 135 -7.46 28.87 12.27
C GLU A 135 -6.26 28.39 13.09
N MET A 136 -5.58 27.39 12.54
CA MET A 136 -4.36 26.79 13.07
C MET A 136 -3.33 26.74 11.96
N TRP A 137 -2.13 27.20 12.27
CA TRP A 137 -1.04 27.34 11.32
C TRP A 137 0.20 26.59 11.81
N PRO A 138 0.71 25.62 11.05
CA PRO A 138 1.98 24.98 11.38
C PRO A 138 3.08 25.98 11.04
N VAL A 139 3.86 26.39 12.04
CA VAL A 139 4.95 27.34 11.85
C VAL A 139 6.29 26.66 11.99
N ARG A 140 7.28 27.19 11.26
CA ARG A 140 8.62 26.61 11.24
C ARG A 140 9.30 26.74 12.62
N PRO A 141 9.88 25.66 13.16
CA PRO A 141 10.53 25.67 14.48
C PRO A 141 11.73 26.62 14.62
N ASP A 142 12.45 26.89 13.53
CA ASP A 142 13.59 27.82 13.55
C ASP A 142 13.19 29.28 13.80
N ARG A 143 11.90 29.60 13.60
CA ARG A 143 11.33 30.94 13.79
C ARG A 143 10.59 31.08 15.11
N MET A 144 10.53 30.03 15.92
CA MET A 144 9.88 30.07 17.22
C MET A 144 10.89 30.02 18.36
N GLN A 145 10.66 30.87 19.36
CA GLN A 145 11.42 30.88 20.59
C GLN A 145 10.47 30.91 21.79
N PRO A 146 10.48 29.89 22.67
CA PRO A 146 9.85 30.00 23.98
C PRO A 146 10.60 31.00 24.85
N ILE A 147 9.86 31.76 25.66
CA ILE A 147 10.41 32.71 26.62
C ILE A 147 10.27 32.13 28.03
N PRO A 148 11.38 31.62 28.61
CA PRO A 148 11.37 31.11 29.98
C PRO A 148 10.92 32.16 30.97
N ASP A 149 10.04 31.76 31.88
CA ASP A 149 9.68 32.56 33.05
C ASP A 149 10.26 31.92 34.30
N ARG A 150 10.72 32.76 35.23
CA ARG A 150 11.35 32.30 36.48
C ARG A 150 10.38 31.54 37.37
N ASP A 151 9.11 31.96 37.40
CA ASP A 151 8.13 31.51 38.40
C ASP A 151 7.03 30.62 37.78
N ASN A 152 6.67 30.87 36.51
CA ASN A 152 5.55 30.22 35.80
C ASN A 152 5.97 29.29 34.67
N PHE A 153 7.26 28.91 34.62
CA PHE A 153 7.90 28.12 33.55
C PHE A 153 8.02 28.87 32.20
N LEU A 154 6.93 29.42 31.64
CA LEU A 154 6.93 30.20 30.41
C LEU A 154 6.10 31.48 30.56
N SER A 155 6.57 32.59 29.99
CA SER A 155 5.81 33.84 29.91
C SER A 155 5.06 34.00 28.58
N GLY A 156 5.48 33.26 27.55
CA GLY A 156 4.95 33.35 26.20
C GLY A 156 5.96 32.85 25.17
N TYR A 157 5.75 33.23 23.92
CA TYR A 157 6.58 32.85 22.80
C TYR A 157 6.89 34.06 21.92
N VAL A 158 7.95 33.97 21.13
CA VAL A 158 8.26 34.95 20.09
C VAL A 158 8.41 34.24 18.76
N TYR A 159 7.64 34.71 17.77
CA TYR A 159 7.80 34.35 16.37
C TYR A 159 8.70 35.37 15.68
N THR A 160 9.72 34.91 14.95
CA THR A 160 10.57 35.77 14.11
C THR A 160 10.19 35.60 12.65
N SER A 161 9.75 36.69 12.01
CA SER A 161 9.38 36.69 10.59
C SER A 161 10.59 36.44 9.67
N PRO A 162 10.37 36.10 8.39
CA PRO A 162 11.45 36.10 7.39
C PRO A 162 12.27 37.39 7.33
N ASP A 163 11.64 38.53 7.64
CA ASP A 163 12.28 39.86 7.62
C ASP A 163 12.94 40.22 8.97
N GLY A 164 12.87 39.33 9.97
CA GLY A 164 13.42 39.55 11.32
C GLY A 164 12.48 40.29 12.27
N GLU A 165 11.23 40.56 11.87
CA GLU A 165 10.22 41.14 12.77
C GLU A 165 9.86 40.13 13.87
N GLN A 166 9.97 40.55 15.13
CA GLN A 166 9.59 39.73 16.28
C GLN A 166 8.13 40.01 16.65
N VAL A 167 7.31 38.96 16.60
CA VAL A 167 5.90 38.97 16.98
C VAL A 167 5.78 38.22 18.31
N PRO A 168 5.47 38.91 19.42
CA PRO A 168 5.17 38.22 20.69
C PRO A 168 3.84 37.48 20.57
N LEU A 169 3.79 36.28 21.15
CA LEU A 169 2.63 35.40 21.18
C LEU A 169 2.38 34.95 22.62
N GLU A 170 1.12 34.95 23.03
CA GLU A 170 0.67 34.53 24.35
C GLU A 170 0.65 32.99 24.48
N LEU A 171 0.51 32.49 25.71
CA LEU A 171 0.51 31.05 26.00
C LEU A 171 -0.67 30.31 25.35
N ASP A 172 -1.82 30.95 25.18
CA ASP A 172 -3.03 30.37 24.56
C ASP A 172 -3.11 30.61 23.04
N GLU A 173 -2.07 31.22 22.45
CA GLU A 173 -1.91 31.43 21.02
C GLU A 173 -1.01 30.38 20.36
N VAL A 174 -0.36 29.51 21.15
CA VAL A 174 0.60 28.52 20.65
C VAL A 174 0.35 27.16 21.29
N ILE A 175 0.31 26.13 20.45
CA ILE A 175 0.35 24.72 20.88
C ILE A 175 1.71 24.15 20.45
N GLN A 176 2.48 23.62 21.40
CA GLN A 176 3.81 23.07 21.16
C GLN A 176 3.83 21.55 21.36
N LEU A 177 4.12 20.81 20.30
CA LEU A 177 4.41 19.39 20.37
C LEU A 177 5.92 19.20 20.40
N ARG A 178 6.46 18.55 21.44
CA ARG A 178 7.93 18.36 21.56
C ARG A 178 8.30 16.96 22.05
N ARG A 179 9.44 16.48 21.56
CA ARG A 179 10.15 15.33 22.12
C ARG A 179 10.78 15.75 23.45
N PRO A 180 10.73 14.92 24.50
CA PRO A 180 11.44 15.19 25.73
C PRO A 180 12.93 15.44 25.45
N ASN A 181 13.48 16.50 26.03
CA ASN A 181 14.88 16.86 25.89
C ASN A 181 15.51 16.93 27.29
N PRO A 182 16.56 16.14 27.57
CA PRO A 182 17.17 16.09 28.89
C PRO A 182 17.99 17.35 29.22
N LEU A 183 18.36 18.15 28.23
CA LEU A 183 19.22 19.34 28.41
C LEU A 183 18.45 20.66 28.39
N ASP A 184 17.32 20.70 27.68
CA ASP A 184 16.49 21.90 27.55
C ASP A 184 15.01 21.54 27.77
N PRO A 185 14.40 21.93 28.90
CA PRO A 185 13.00 21.63 29.17
C PRO A 185 12.03 22.42 28.27
N TYR A 186 12.50 23.46 27.57
CA TYR A 186 11.69 24.34 26.74
C TYR A 186 11.63 23.90 25.27
N ARG A 187 12.61 23.13 24.78
CA ARG A 187 12.75 22.75 23.36
C ARG A 187 12.76 21.25 23.15
N GLY A 188 12.32 20.82 21.97
CA GLY A 188 12.39 19.42 21.57
C GLY A 188 13.81 18.93 21.29
N LEU A 189 14.08 17.65 21.53
CA LEU A 189 15.33 17.01 21.10
C LEU A 189 15.21 16.54 19.65
N SER A 190 15.99 17.12 18.75
CA SER A 190 16.03 16.74 17.33
C SER A 190 16.65 15.35 17.14
N PRO A 191 15.95 14.42 16.47
CA PRO A 191 16.54 13.16 16.04
C PRO A 191 17.65 13.36 15.00
N VAL A 192 17.52 14.35 14.11
CA VAL A 192 18.55 14.65 13.10
C VAL A 192 19.87 15.01 13.75
N LEU A 193 19.84 15.77 14.86
CA LEU A 193 21.06 16.13 15.60
C LEU A 193 21.88 14.92 16.07
N SER A 194 21.24 13.79 16.39
CA SER A 194 21.96 12.60 16.86
C SER A 194 22.68 11.84 15.74
N ILE A 195 22.26 12.02 14.48
CA ILE A 195 22.81 11.34 13.29
C ILE A 195 23.44 12.31 12.29
N LEU A 196 23.67 13.57 12.67
CA LEU A 196 24.33 14.54 11.79
C LEU A 196 25.65 14.02 11.17
N PRO A 197 26.55 13.37 11.94
CA PRO A 197 27.79 12.82 11.36
C PRO A 197 27.54 11.77 10.27
N ASP A 198 26.54 10.91 10.45
CA ASP A 198 26.17 9.88 9.46
C ASP A 198 25.55 10.50 8.21
N LEU A 199 24.71 11.52 8.38
CA LEU A 199 24.12 12.29 7.29
C LEU A 199 25.18 13.02 6.48
N ASP A 200 26.13 13.68 7.16
CA ASP A 200 27.26 14.33 6.50
C ASP A 200 28.15 13.33 5.77
N THR A 201 28.44 12.17 6.38
CA THR A 201 29.21 11.10 5.73
C THR A 201 28.50 10.61 4.46
N SER A 202 27.18 10.38 4.53
CA SER A 202 26.38 9.97 3.36
C SER A 202 26.41 11.03 2.25
N ARG A 203 26.30 12.32 2.62
CA ARG A 203 26.38 13.44 1.69
C ARG A 203 27.77 13.55 1.04
N TYR A 204 28.85 13.51 1.83
CA TYR A 204 30.21 13.58 1.31
C TYR A 204 30.55 12.40 0.41
N ALA A 205 30.08 11.19 0.75
CA ALA A 205 30.22 10.03 -0.11
C ALA A 205 29.54 10.26 -1.47
N ALA A 206 28.31 10.79 -1.48
CA ALA A 206 27.59 11.10 -2.71
C ALA A 206 28.26 12.21 -3.54
N GLU A 207 28.75 13.27 -2.90
CA GLU A 207 29.50 14.36 -3.54
C GLU A 207 30.82 13.86 -4.14
N TRP A 208 31.54 13.02 -3.40
CA TRP A 208 32.76 12.38 -3.88
C TRP A 208 32.48 11.45 -5.06
N SER A 209 31.47 10.58 -4.98
CA SER A 209 31.08 9.72 -6.12
C SER A 209 30.70 10.55 -7.34
N ARG A 210 29.93 11.63 -7.14
CA ARG A 210 29.61 12.57 -8.22
C ARG A 210 30.88 13.15 -8.83
N ALA A 211 31.77 13.71 -8.02
CA ALA A 211 33.04 14.28 -8.48
C ALA A 211 33.92 13.22 -9.18
N PHE A 212 33.92 11.99 -8.69
CA PHE A 212 34.60 10.87 -9.32
C PHE A 212 34.04 10.63 -10.73
N PHE A 213 32.72 10.49 -10.91
CA PHE A 213 32.16 10.27 -12.25
C PHE A 213 32.30 11.47 -13.20
N PHE A 214 32.30 12.70 -12.69
CA PHE A 214 32.43 13.91 -13.52
C PHE A 214 33.88 14.26 -13.88
N ASN A 215 34.81 14.06 -12.95
CA ASN A 215 36.21 14.50 -13.10
C ASN A 215 37.17 13.34 -13.37
N SER A 216 36.83 12.10 -13.01
CA SER A 216 37.61 10.92 -13.35
C SER A 216 37.28 10.49 -14.77
N ALA A 217 37.69 11.33 -15.72
CA ALA A 217 38.23 10.83 -16.98
C ALA A 217 39.62 10.20 -16.70
N GLU A 218 39.69 9.29 -15.72
CA GLU A 218 40.88 8.49 -15.52
C GLU A 218 40.98 7.58 -16.74
N PRO A 219 42.10 7.61 -17.48
CA PRO A 219 42.30 6.70 -18.60
C PRO A 219 42.12 5.26 -18.10
N GLY A 220 41.36 4.44 -18.83
CA GLY A 220 41.16 3.02 -18.50
C GLY A 220 42.46 2.20 -18.43
N GLY A 221 43.58 2.81 -18.84
CA GLY A 221 44.95 2.42 -18.54
C GLY A 221 45.91 3.45 -19.11
N LEU A 222 47.19 3.29 -18.80
CA LEU A 222 48.25 4.18 -19.26
C LEU A 222 49.15 3.41 -20.22
N ILE A 223 49.53 4.03 -21.33
CA ILE A 223 50.60 3.52 -22.19
C ILE A 223 51.89 4.18 -21.71
N GLN A 224 52.77 3.38 -21.10
CA GLN A 224 54.08 3.83 -20.67
C GLN A 224 55.09 3.56 -21.78
N VAL A 225 55.88 4.58 -22.15
CA VAL A 225 56.93 4.49 -23.16
C VAL A 225 58.28 4.74 -22.50
N ASP A 226 59.30 3.97 -22.85
CA ASP A 226 60.62 4.02 -22.19
C ASP A 226 61.46 5.24 -22.58
N GLN A 227 61.15 5.84 -23.73
CA GLN A 227 61.86 7.00 -24.27
C GLN A 227 60.87 8.08 -24.68
N ARG A 228 61.32 9.34 -24.70
CA ARG A 228 60.52 10.46 -25.18
C ARG A 228 60.32 10.33 -26.69
N LEU A 229 59.07 10.13 -27.11
CA LEU A 229 58.68 10.18 -28.52
C LEU A 229 58.80 11.62 -29.06
N SER A 230 59.15 11.75 -30.34
CA SER A 230 58.98 13.01 -31.06
C SER A 230 57.49 13.32 -31.26
N ASP A 231 57.17 14.58 -31.59
CA ASP A 231 55.77 15.00 -31.76
C ASP A 231 55.07 14.23 -32.91
N ASP A 232 55.80 13.88 -33.96
CA ASP A 232 55.29 13.10 -35.09
C ASP A 232 54.99 11.65 -34.69
N GLU A 233 55.91 11.00 -33.97
CA GLU A 233 55.74 9.63 -33.46
C GLU A 233 54.60 9.53 -32.44
N PHE A 234 54.43 10.55 -31.59
CA PHE A 234 53.33 10.61 -30.63
C PHE A 234 51.97 10.75 -31.33
N ASN A 235 51.88 11.61 -32.35
CA ASN A 235 50.65 11.80 -33.11
C ASN A 235 50.29 10.52 -33.88
N GLU A 236 51.26 9.84 -34.49
CA GLU A 236 51.05 8.56 -35.16
C GLU A 236 50.54 7.47 -34.20
N LEU A 237 51.18 7.33 -33.02
CA LEU A 237 50.74 6.39 -31.99
C LEU A 237 49.31 6.66 -31.54
N ARG A 238 48.97 7.93 -31.28
CA ARG A 238 47.62 8.35 -30.87
C ARG A 238 46.59 8.04 -31.95
N ASP A 239 46.90 8.30 -33.21
CA ASP A 239 45.95 8.14 -34.31
C ASP A 239 45.69 6.64 -34.59
N ARG A 240 46.74 5.80 -34.58
CA ARG A 240 46.59 4.33 -34.66
C ARG A 240 45.80 3.76 -33.48
N TRP A 241 46.05 4.24 -32.26
CA TRP A 241 45.29 3.83 -31.07
C TRP A 241 43.81 4.19 -31.19
N ASN A 242 43.51 5.42 -31.63
CA ASN A 242 42.14 5.86 -31.87
C ASN A 242 41.46 5.06 -32.98
N GLU A 243 42.16 4.69 -34.05
CA GLU A 243 41.59 3.86 -35.12
C GLU A 243 41.20 2.46 -34.65
N GLN A 244 42.01 1.86 -33.76
CA GLN A 244 41.79 0.51 -33.26
C GLN A 244 40.73 0.43 -32.15
N HIS A 245 40.56 1.47 -31.32
CA HIS A 245 39.77 1.39 -30.08
C HIS A 245 38.65 2.43 -29.95
N ARG A 246 38.46 3.33 -30.93
CA ARG A 246 37.34 4.28 -30.89
C ARG A 246 36.02 3.60 -31.27
N GLY A 247 34.99 3.83 -30.45
CA GLY A 247 33.62 3.38 -30.69
C GLY A 247 33.27 2.06 -29.99
N VAL A 248 31.99 1.92 -29.61
CA VAL A 248 31.48 0.78 -28.81
C VAL A 248 31.73 -0.57 -29.49
N ALA A 249 31.73 -0.61 -30.83
CA ALA A 249 31.98 -1.83 -31.61
C ALA A 249 33.44 -2.33 -31.54
N ASN A 250 34.37 -1.49 -31.08
CA ASN A 250 35.80 -1.81 -30.97
C ASN A 250 36.23 -2.06 -29.52
N ALA A 251 35.29 -2.05 -28.57
CA ALA A 251 35.55 -2.46 -27.19
C ALA A 251 36.06 -3.92 -27.15
N HIS A 252 37.07 -4.17 -26.30
CA HIS A 252 37.72 -5.48 -26.12
C HIS A 252 38.61 -5.98 -27.27
N ARG A 253 38.97 -5.14 -28.26
CA ARG A 253 40.02 -5.50 -29.23
C ARG A 253 41.38 -5.57 -28.56
N VAL A 254 42.15 -6.61 -28.91
CA VAL A 254 43.55 -6.77 -28.48
C VAL A 254 44.36 -5.60 -29.01
N ALA A 255 44.93 -4.80 -28.10
CA ALA A 255 45.84 -3.72 -28.45
C ALA A 255 47.24 -4.25 -28.74
N ILE A 256 47.86 -3.76 -29.81
CA ILE A 256 49.27 -4.02 -30.12
C ILE A 256 50.03 -2.71 -29.90
N LEU A 257 51.02 -2.73 -29.00
CA LEU A 257 51.86 -1.59 -28.67
C LEU A 257 53.29 -1.84 -29.18
N GLU A 258 53.78 -1.00 -30.08
CA GLU A 258 55.10 -1.17 -30.72
C GLU A 258 56.24 -0.60 -29.87
N GLN A 259 55.98 0.44 -29.06
CA GLN A 259 56.98 1.19 -28.29
C GLN A 259 56.52 1.50 -26.85
N GLY A 260 55.67 0.66 -26.26
CA GLY A 260 55.20 0.89 -24.91
C GLY A 260 54.52 -0.31 -24.25
N GLU A 261 54.36 -0.22 -22.94
CA GLU A 261 53.68 -1.21 -22.10
C GLU A 261 52.32 -0.68 -21.66
N TRP A 262 51.29 -1.52 -21.76
CA TRP A 262 49.98 -1.22 -21.18
C TRP A 262 50.03 -1.45 -19.68
N VAL A 263 49.90 -0.37 -18.92
CA VAL A 263 49.71 -0.43 -17.48
C VAL A 263 48.22 -0.36 -17.19
N ASP A 264 47.64 -1.51 -16.86
CA ASP A 264 46.25 -1.61 -16.45
C ASP A 264 46.03 -0.84 -15.15
N ARG A 265 45.00 0.00 -15.12
CA ARG A 265 44.57 0.71 -13.93
C ARG A 265 43.34 -0.01 -13.40
N THR A 266 43.58 -1.01 -12.57
CA THR A 266 42.49 -1.70 -11.86
C THR A 266 41.77 -0.70 -10.95
N ILE A 267 40.43 -0.71 -10.97
CA ILE A 267 39.59 0.03 -10.01
C ILE A 267 40.12 -0.27 -8.61
N SER A 268 40.38 0.79 -7.83
CA SER A 268 41.04 0.63 -6.55
C SER A 268 40.09 0.02 -5.53
N GLN A 269 40.60 -0.81 -4.61
CA GLN A 269 39.84 -1.34 -3.46
C GLN A 269 39.11 -0.25 -2.64
N ARG A 270 39.56 1.00 -2.75
CA ARG A 270 38.94 2.17 -2.12
C ARG A 270 37.54 2.44 -2.68
N ASP A 271 37.30 2.16 -3.96
CA ASP A 271 36.04 2.46 -4.65
C ASP A 271 34.90 1.53 -4.21
N MET A 272 35.21 0.27 -3.92
CA MET A 272 34.25 -0.69 -3.34
C MET A 272 33.89 -0.35 -1.89
N GLN A 273 34.84 0.14 -1.08
CA GLN A 273 34.59 0.54 0.31
C GLN A 273 33.59 1.70 0.43
N PHE A 274 33.43 2.55 -0.58
CA PHE A 274 32.44 3.63 -0.55
C PHE A 274 30.99 3.14 -0.69
N VAL A 275 30.77 2.06 -1.44
CA VAL A 275 29.43 1.44 -1.55
C VAL A 275 29.01 0.85 -0.20
N GLU A 276 29.93 0.15 0.47
CA GLU A 276 29.70 -0.40 1.81
C GLU A 276 29.45 0.71 2.85
N LEU A 277 30.22 1.81 2.79
CA LEU A 277 30.02 2.97 3.66
C LEU A 277 28.64 3.61 3.50
N ARG A 278 28.11 3.66 2.27
CA ARG A 278 26.77 4.18 1.99
C ARG A 278 25.66 3.28 2.57
N GLY A 279 25.87 1.96 2.55
CA GLY A 279 24.99 1.00 3.21
C GLY A 279 24.97 1.21 4.72
N ALA A 280 26.15 1.24 5.35
CA ALA A 280 26.31 1.41 6.79
C ALA A 280 25.69 2.73 7.30
N THR A 281 25.90 3.84 6.59
CA THR A 281 25.28 5.13 6.95
C THR A 281 23.76 5.09 6.83
N SER A 282 23.21 4.40 5.83
CA SER A 282 21.76 4.23 5.70
C SER A 282 21.17 3.38 6.84
N ASP A 283 21.89 2.36 7.30
CA ASP A 283 21.51 1.56 8.46
C ASP A 283 21.56 2.37 9.76
N ALA A 284 22.58 3.19 9.97
CA ALA A 284 22.67 4.08 11.13
C ALA A 284 21.49 5.09 11.18
N ILE A 285 21.18 5.72 10.05
CA ILE A 285 20.04 6.65 9.92
C ILE A 285 18.72 5.93 10.25
N ARG A 286 18.50 4.74 9.68
CA ARG A 286 17.31 3.91 9.97
C ARG A 286 17.22 3.53 11.45
N GLY A 287 18.34 3.12 12.04
CA GLY A 287 18.44 2.74 13.44
C GLY A 287 18.04 3.87 14.39
N ALA A 288 18.45 5.10 14.11
CA ALA A 288 18.10 6.26 14.93
C ALA A 288 16.61 6.59 14.94
N TYR A 289 15.90 6.35 13.83
CA TYR A 289 14.45 6.49 13.77
C TYR A 289 13.69 5.23 14.18
N GLY A 290 14.39 4.09 14.33
CA GLY A 290 13.76 2.79 14.54
C GLY A 290 12.87 2.41 13.36
N ILE A 291 13.34 2.56 12.12
CA ILE A 291 12.56 2.20 10.93
C ILE A 291 13.21 1.01 10.24
N SER A 292 12.42 -0.02 9.95
CA SER A 292 12.89 -1.21 9.25
C SER A 292 13.19 -0.92 7.77
N LYS A 293 14.04 -1.75 7.15
CA LYS A 293 14.27 -1.72 5.69
C LYS A 293 12.96 -1.89 4.91
N THR A 294 12.12 -2.81 5.36
CA THR A 294 10.81 -3.08 4.75
C THR A 294 9.86 -1.87 4.77
N ALA A 295 9.92 -1.03 5.81
CA ALA A 295 9.07 0.14 5.93
C ALA A 295 9.42 1.25 4.91
N ILE A 296 10.68 1.33 4.47
CA ILE A 296 11.10 2.26 3.41
C ILE A 296 10.98 1.66 2.00
N GLY A 297 10.49 0.43 1.88
CA GLY A 297 10.27 -0.26 0.60
C GLY A 297 11.44 -1.12 0.13
N ASP A 298 12.41 -1.38 1.00
CA ASP A 298 13.52 -2.30 0.74
C ASP A 298 13.11 -3.72 1.20
N PHE A 299 12.89 -4.60 0.23
CA PHE A 299 12.35 -5.94 0.44
C PHE A 299 13.36 -6.99 -0.04
N GLU A 300 13.93 -7.74 0.89
CA GLU A 300 14.72 -8.95 0.63
C GLU A 300 13.93 -10.16 1.15
N ASP A 301 13.55 -11.09 0.26
CA ASP A 301 12.92 -12.38 0.57
C ASP A 301 11.79 -12.35 1.63
N ILE A 302 10.85 -11.39 1.52
CA ILE A 302 9.73 -11.27 2.47
C ILE A 302 8.55 -12.19 2.10
N ASN A 303 8.02 -12.94 3.06
CA ASN A 303 6.74 -13.64 2.92
C ASN A 303 5.57 -12.78 3.48
N ARG A 304 4.31 -13.17 3.18
CA ARG A 304 3.11 -12.41 3.60
C ARG A 304 3.05 -12.20 5.11
N ALA A 305 3.35 -13.22 5.90
CA ALA A 305 3.29 -13.14 7.37
C ALA A 305 4.29 -12.10 7.91
N SER A 306 5.52 -12.14 7.40
CA SER A 306 6.59 -11.19 7.77
C SER A 306 6.23 -9.76 7.34
N ALA A 307 5.58 -9.60 6.19
CA ALA A 307 5.11 -8.30 5.69
C ALA A 307 4.02 -7.69 6.58
N LEU A 308 3.05 -8.51 7.04
CA LEU A 308 1.98 -8.08 7.94
C LEU A 308 2.56 -7.70 9.31
N ALA A 309 3.44 -8.53 9.87
CA ALA A 309 4.12 -8.22 11.13
C ALA A 309 4.90 -6.90 11.06
N ALA A 310 5.61 -6.64 9.95
CA ALA A 310 6.33 -5.39 9.76
C ALA A 310 5.39 -4.17 9.68
N LYS A 311 4.21 -4.31 9.04
CA LYS A 311 3.19 -3.24 8.99
C LYS A 311 2.61 -2.95 10.38
N SER A 312 2.25 -3.99 11.14
CA SER A 312 1.73 -3.82 12.50
C SER A 312 2.76 -3.18 13.41
N TRP A 313 4.02 -3.63 13.35
CA TRP A 313 5.11 -3.03 14.11
C TRP A 313 5.33 -1.55 13.76
N PHE A 314 5.30 -1.20 12.46
CA PHE A 314 5.40 0.18 12.03
C PHE A 314 4.24 1.03 12.58
N ALA A 315 3.00 0.54 12.50
CA ALA A 315 1.84 1.24 13.06
C ALA A 315 1.98 1.45 14.58
N GLU A 316 2.33 0.41 15.33
CA GLU A 316 2.42 0.44 16.79
C GLU A 316 3.60 1.27 17.32
N GLN A 317 4.77 1.16 16.70
CA GLN A 317 6.01 1.78 17.22
C GLN A 317 6.29 3.14 16.59
N GLN A 318 5.82 3.38 15.36
CA GLN A 318 6.07 4.65 14.66
C GLN A 318 4.82 5.54 14.64
N THR A 319 3.68 5.02 14.20
CA THR A 319 2.48 5.86 13.99
C THR A 319 1.76 6.19 15.30
N VAL A 320 1.42 5.19 16.12
CA VAL A 320 0.64 5.35 17.36
C VAL A 320 1.27 6.36 18.34
N PRO A 321 2.59 6.34 18.63
CA PRO A 321 3.17 7.31 19.56
C PRO A 321 3.10 8.76 19.06
N ARG A 322 3.08 8.97 17.75
CA ARG A 322 2.89 10.29 17.13
C ARG A 322 1.44 10.75 17.26
N LEU A 323 0.50 9.84 16.98
CA LEU A 323 -0.93 10.10 17.14
C LEU A 323 -1.30 10.42 18.59
N GLU A 324 -0.74 9.70 19.57
CA GLU A 324 -0.98 9.99 21.00
C GLU A 324 -0.50 11.39 21.40
N ARG A 325 0.58 11.89 20.80
CA ARG A 325 1.03 13.28 21.04
C ARG A 325 0.07 14.30 20.45
N ILE A 326 -0.42 14.05 19.24
CA ILE A 326 -1.44 14.88 18.61
C ILE A 326 -2.73 14.83 19.44
N LYS A 327 -3.15 13.64 19.89
CA LYS A 327 -4.32 13.43 20.74
C LYS A 327 -4.22 14.20 22.05
N ALA A 328 -3.04 14.18 22.68
CA ALA A 328 -2.79 14.95 23.90
C ALA A 328 -2.90 16.47 23.63
N ALA A 329 -2.31 16.98 22.55
CA ALA A 329 -2.40 18.39 22.18
C ALA A 329 -3.85 18.81 21.86
N LEU A 330 -4.59 17.98 21.11
CA LEU A 330 -5.99 18.23 20.79
C LEU A 330 -6.88 18.25 22.04
N ASN A 331 -6.69 17.31 22.95
CA ASN A 331 -7.55 17.18 24.13
C ASN A 331 -7.21 18.15 25.25
N ASN A 332 -5.92 18.40 25.50
CA ASN A 332 -5.48 19.18 26.66
C ASN A 332 -5.26 20.66 26.34
N GLU A 333 -4.97 21.01 25.08
CA GLU A 333 -4.68 22.39 24.69
C GLU A 333 -5.77 22.95 23.77
N LEU A 334 -6.13 22.25 22.68
CA LEU A 334 -7.10 22.79 21.71
C LEU A 334 -8.55 22.76 22.21
N LEU A 335 -9.05 21.63 22.71
CA LEU A 335 -10.45 21.51 23.15
C LEU A 335 -10.85 22.53 24.23
N PRO A 336 -10.03 22.82 25.26
CA PRO A 336 -10.35 23.83 26.26
C PRO A 336 -10.54 25.24 25.69
N MET A 337 -9.93 25.57 24.55
CA MET A 337 -10.08 26.90 23.90
C MET A 337 -11.50 27.18 23.40
N PHE A 338 -12.34 26.15 23.27
CA PHE A 338 -13.76 26.30 22.90
C PHE A 338 -14.69 26.50 24.12
N GLY A 339 -14.14 26.50 25.34
CA GLY A 339 -14.88 26.80 26.56
C GLY A 339 -15.90 25.71 26.93
N PRO A 340 -17.08 26.08 27.48
CA PRO A 340 -18.04 25.10 28.00
C PRO A 340 -18.61 24.13 26.96
N THR A 341 -18.54 24.44 25.66
CA THR A 341 -19.12 23.58 24.61
C THR A 341 -18.39 22.26 24.44
N THR A 342 -17.12 22.20 24.83
CA THR A 342 -16.28 20.99 24.78
C THR A 342 -16.29 20.19 26.07
N GLN A 343 -17.09 20.59 27.06
CA GLN A 343 -17.19 19.85 28.32
C GLN A 343 -17.69 18.42 28.08
N GLY A 344 -16.87 17.45 28.50
CA GLY A 344 -17.14 16.04 28.30
C GLY A 344 -16.93 15.57 26.86
N LEU A 345 -16.24 16.33 26.01
CA LEU A 345 -15.79 15.88 24.71
C LEU A 345 -14.34 15.40 24.75
N GLU A 346 -13.96 14.51 23.83
CA GLU A 346 -12.59 14.08 23.60
C GLU A 346 -12.37 13.71 22.14
N PHE A 347 -11.21 14.07 21.60
CA PHE A 347 -10.70 13.55 20.34
C PHE A 347 -10.09 12.18 20.56
N ASP A 348 -10.42 11.27 19.65
CA ASP A 348 -9.76 9.99 19.50
C ASP A 348 -9.55 9.69 18.01
N TYR A 349 -8.72 8.71 17.71
CA TYR A 349 -8.42 8.32 16.34
C TYR A 349 -8.74 6.85 16.11
N GLU A 350 -9.04 6.50 14.87
CA GLU A 350 -9.23 5.11 14.50
C GLU A 350 -7.87 4.39 14.52
N PRO A 351 -7.73 3.25 15.22
CA PRO A 351 -6.45 2.56 15.33
C PRO A 351 -5.85 2.26 13.96
N PRO A 352 -4.62 2.71 13.66
CA PRO A 352 -4.00 2.51 12.35
C PRO A 352 -3.45 1.09 12.16
N THR A 353 -3.39 0.30 13.24
CA THR A 353 -2.88 -1.08 13.18
C THR A 353 -3.91 -1.94 12.48
N PRO A 354 -3.57 -2.54 11.31
CA PRO A 354 -4.48 -3.46 10.66
C PRO A 354 -4.70 -4.66 11.59
N PRO A 355 -5.95 -5.10 11.80
CA PRO A 355 -6.19 -6.29 12.58
C PRO A 355 -5.50 -7.48 11.91
N ASP A 356 -4.80 -8.27 12.70
CA ASP A 356 -4.20 -9.51 12.20
C ASP A 356 -5.33 -10.50 11.88
N PRO A 357 -5.52 -10.90 10.61
CA PRO A 357 -6.61 -11.78 10.23
C PRO A 357 -6.55 -13.14 10.94
N GLU A 358 -5.36 -13.58 11.34
CA GLU A 358 -5.19 -14.83 12.08
C GLU A 358 -5.65 -14.67 13.53
N ILE A 359 -5.34 -13.53 14.16
CA ILE A 359 -5.83 -13.19 15.50
C ILE A 359 -7.35 -12.97 15.47
N GLU A 360 -7.89 -12.28 14.46
CA GLU A 360 -9.35 -12.10 14.32
C GLU A 360 -10.07 -13.44 14.15
N ALA A 361 -9.54 -14.33 13.29
CA ALA A 361 -10.09 -15.66 13.11
C ALA A 361 -10.06 -16.46 14.43
N GLN A 362 -8.93 -16.44 15.14
CA GLN A 362 -8.80 -17.10 16.44
C GLN A 362 -9.74 -16.51 17.49
N GLN A 363 -9.87 -15.18 17.57
CA GLN A 363 -10.80 -14.51 18.48
C GLN A 363 -12.26 -14.85 18.14
N LEU A 364 -12.61 -14.89 16.86
CA LEU A 364 -13.95 -15.26 16.41
C LEU A 364 -14.25 -16.73 16.76
N THR A 365 -13.31 -17.64 16.52
CA THR A 365 -13.43 -19.05 16.94
C THR A 365 -13.53 -19.17 18.45
N ALA A 366 -12.73 -18.42 19.22
CA ALA A 366 -12.79 -18.43 20.68
C ALA A 366 -14.13 -17.91 21.21
N ARG A 367 -14.66 -16.81 20.67
CA ARG A 367 -16.00 -16.27 21.01
C ARG A 367 -17.11 -17.27 20.65
N ALA A 368 -17.02 -17.91 19.48
CA ALA A 368 -17.97 -18.94 19.06
C ALA A 368 -17.96 -20.16 19.98
N ASN A 369 -16.77 -20.63 20.37
CA ASN A 369 -16.62 -21.74 21.31
C ASN A 369 -17.12 -21.38 22.71
N ALA A 370 -16.84 -20.16 23.18
CA ALA A 370 -17.34 -19.66 24.47
C ALA A 370 -18.88 -19.56 24.47
N ALA A 371 -19.48 -19.05 23.38
CA ALA A 371 -20.92 -19.02 23.22
C ALA A 371 -21.54 -20.42 23.24
N ALA A 372 -20.97 -21.37 22.49
CA ALA A 372 -21.43 -22.76 22.46
C ALA A 372 -21.36 -23.42 23.86
N ALA A 373 -20.29 -23.16 24.61
CA ALA A 373 -20.12 -23.68 25.97
C ALA A 373 -21.15 -23.10 26.95
N LEU A 374 -21.39 -21.79 26.91
CA LEU A 374 -22.37 -21.11 27.77
C LEU A 374 -23.82 -21.52 27.45
N VAL A 375 -24.19 -21.63 26.17
CA VAL A 375 -25.51 -22.13 25.78
C VAL A 375 -25.69 -23.59 26.21
N THR A 376 -24.66 -24.43 26.06
CA THR A 376 -24.68 -25.83 26.52
C THR A 376 -24.80 -25.94 28.05
N ALA A 377 -24.21 -25.00 28.78
CA ALA A 377 -24.34 -24.90 30.24
C ALA A 377 -25.73 -24.40 30.70
N GLY A 378 -26.62 -24.05 29.77
CA GLY A 378 -28.01 -23.68 30.05
C GLY A 378 -28.28 -22.17 30.15
N PHE A 379 -27.32 -21.32 29.77
CA PHE A 379 -27.55 -19.87 29.68
C PHE A 379 -28.38 -19.51 28.43
N GLU A 380 -29.15 -18.43 28.51
CA GLU A 380 -29.96 -17.93 27.39
C GLU A 380 -29.07 -17.53 26.20
N ALA A 381 -29.44 -17.96 24.99
CA ALA A 381 -28.66 -17.72 23.78
C ALA A 381 -28.48 -16.24 23.47
N ALA A 382 -29.54 -15.43 23.56
CA ALA A 382 -29.47 -13.99 23.28
C ALA A 382 -28.56 -13.25 24.26
N GLY A 383 -28.71 -13.52 25.56
CA GLY A 383 -27.83 -12.97 26.60
C GLY A 383 -26.37 -13.41 26.44
N THR A 384 -26.15 -14.66 26.03
CA THR A 384 -24.81 -15.23 25.80
C THR A 384 -24.11 -14.57 24.60
N LEU A 385 -24.79 -14.47 23.46
CA LEU A 385 -24.23 -13.85 22.25
C LEU A 385 -23.87 -12.39 22.49
N SER A 386 -24.75 -11.63 23.18
CA SER A 386 -24.46 -10.26 23.62
C SER A 386 -23.23 -10.20 24.53
N ALA A 387 -23.14 -11.09 25.53
CA ALA A 387 -22.03 -11.13 26.47
C ALA A 387 -20.67 -11.45 25.83
N VAL A 388 -20.64 -12.29 24.78
CA VAL A 388 -19.40 -12.63 24.05
C VAL A 388 -19.16 -11.75 22.82
N GLY A 389 -20.03 -10.74 22.58
CA GLY A 389 -19.90 -9.81 21.46
C GLY A 389 -20.11 -10.45 20.08
N LEU A 390 -21.01 -11.43 19.98
CA LEU A 390 -21.47 -12.02 18.71
C LEU A 390 -22.87 -11.50 18.37
N PRO A 391 -23.18 -11.25 17.08
CA PRO A 391 -24.51 -10.84 16.68
C PRO A 391 -25.52 -11.97 16.90
N ASP A 392 -26.76 -11.61 17.24
CA ASP A 392 -27.87 -12.56 17.20
C ASP A 392 -28.21 -12.88 15.74
N ILE A 393 -28.21 -14.17 15.41
CA ILE A 393 -28.54 -14.67 14.08
C ILE A 393 -29.80 -15.50 14.23
N ALA A 394 -30.90 -14.97 13.71
CA ALA A 394 -32.18 -15.66 13.75
C ALA A 394 -32.07 -17.03 13.08
N TYR A 395 -32.42 -18.08 13.83
CA TYR A 395 -32.55 -19.40 13.28
C TYR A 395 -33.77 -19.45 12.36
N VAL A 396 -33.53 -19.40 11.05
CA VAL A 396 -34.59 -19.46 10.01
C VAL A 396 -35.09 -20.89 9.73
N GLY A 397 -34.76 -21.84 10.62
CA GLY A 397 -35.01 -23.26 10.44
C GLY A 397 -33.79 -24.00 9.89
N LYS A 398 -33.77 -25.33 10.08
CA LYS A 398 -32.78 -26.18 9.43
C LYS A 398 -33.02 -26.02 7.94
N PRO A 399 -32.01 -25.70 7.11
CA PRO A 399 -32.19 -25.83 5.67
C PRO A 399 -32.73 -27.23 5.43
N ALA A 400 -33.84 -27.34 4.70
CA ALA A 400 -34.41 -28.63 4.35
C ALA A 400 -33.24 -29.51 3.94
N ALA A 401 -33.07 -30.67 4.59
CA ALA A 401 -31.99 -31.58 4.24
C ALA A 401 -32.01 -31.64 2.71
N PRO A 402 -30.89 -31.35 2.03
CA PRO A 402 -30.88 -31.46 0.57
C PRO A 402 -31.50 -32.82 0.31
N ALA A 403 -32.58 -32.83 -0.48
CA ALA A 403 -33.28 -34.07 -0.77
C ALA A 403 -32.19 -35.09 -1.07
N PRO A 404 -32.20 -36.27 -0.39
CA PRO A 404 -31.11 -37.24 -0.53
C PRO A 404 -30.80 -37.30 -2.00
N ASP A 405 -29.55 -37.02 -2.38
CA ASP A 405 -29.22 -36.75 -3.78
C ASP A 405 -29.69 -37.91 -4.63
N THR A 406 -30.90 -37.77 -5.17
CA THR A 406 -31.53 -38.83 -5.92
C THR A 406 -30.88 -38.85 -7.28
N SER A 407 -29.98 -37.92 -7.65
CA SER A 407 -29.32 -38.00 -8.95
C SER A 407 -28.52 -39.30 -9.12
N LEU A 408 -27.96 -39.87 -8.04
CA LEU A 408 -27.29 -41.18 -8.09
C LEU A 408 -28.27 -42.36 -8.12
N SER A 409 -29.39 -42.30 -7.39
CA SER A 409 -30.42 -43.35 -7.42
C SER A 409 -31.27 -43.29 -8.68
N ASP A 410 -31.62 -42.09 -9.14
CA ASP A 410 -32.31 -41.78 -10.39
C ASP A 410 -31.40 -42.09 -11.58
N TRP A 411 -30.08 -41.85 -11.50
CA TRP A 411 -29.14 -42.32 -12.54
C TRP A 411 -28.98 -43.84 -12.50
N GLN A 412 -28.91 -44.47 -11.32
CA GLN A 412 -28.89 -45.93 -11.20
C GLN A 412 -30.19 -46.60 -11.69
N ASP A 413 -31.36 -46.02 -11.40
CA ASP A 413 -32.66 -46.47 -11.89
C ASP A 413 -32.86 -46.15 -13.38
N SER A 414 -32.32 -45.03 -13.86
CA SER A 414 -32.26 -44.70 -15.30
C SER A 414 -31.36 -45.66 -16.06
N VAL A 415 -30.20 -46.01 -15.50
CA VAL A 415 -29.21 -46.92 -16.09
C VAL A 415 -29.67 -48.38 -15.96
N ALA A 416 -30.31 -48.78 -14.86
CA ALA A 416 -30.94 -50.10 -14.70
C ALA A 416 -32.20 -50.24 -15.58
N GLY A 417 -32.95 -49.17 -15.81
CA GLY A 417 -34.04 -49.10 -16.79
C GLY A 417 -33.55 -49.09 -18.26
N LEU A 418 -32.33 -48.60 -18.51
CA LEU A 418 -31.67 -48.62 -19.83
C LEU A 418 -30.89 -49.91 -20.11
N LEU A 419 -30.54 -50.71 -19.09
CA LEU A 419 -29.75 -51.95 -19.22
C LEU A 419 -30.47 -53.22 -18.72
N GLY A 420 -31.77 -53.14 -18.41
CA GLY A 420 -32.62 -54.31 -18.12
C GLY A 420 -33.26 -54.91 -19.38
N ASP A 421 -33.87 -56.10 -19.24
CA ASP A 421 -34.46 -56.98 -20.28
C ASP A 421 -35.46 -56.32 -21.28
N ALA A 422 -35.78 -55.04 -21.11
CA ALA A 422 -36.54 -54.22 -22.05
C ALA A 422 -35.70 -53.66 -23.21
N PHE A 423 -34.37 -53.52 -23.09
CA PHE A 423 -33.51 -52.96 -24.16
C PHE A 423 -33.12 -53.98 -25.24
N GLU A 424 -32.93 -55.26 -24.89
CA GLU A 424 -32.67 -56.33 -25.88
C GLU A 424 -33.93 -56.77 -26.67
N ASN A 425 -35.14 -56.35 -26.25
CA ASN A 425 -36.39 -56.70 -26.93
C ASN A 425 -36.94 -55.60 -27.87
N ALA A 426 -36.20 -54.50 -28.08
CA ALA A 426 -36.65 -53.32 -28.81
C ALA A 426 -35.81 -52.98 -30.06
N GLN A 427 -35.22 -53.96 -30.76
CA GLN A 427 -34.59 -53.78 -32.08
C GLN A 427 -34.97 -54.92 -33.04
N ARG A 428 -36.25 -54.91 -33.46
CA ARG A 428 -36.84 -56.01 -34.25
C ARG A 428 -36.60 -55.91 -35.74
N TRP A 429 -35.99 -54.85 -36.27
CA TRP A 429 -35.75 -54.68 -37.70
C TRP A 429 -34.27 -54.38 -37.97
N VAL A 430 -33.71 -54.93 -39.04
CA VAL A 430 -32.31 -54.70 -39.44
C VAL A 430 -32.24 -54.37 -40.92
N ALA A 431 -31.41 -53.38 -41.27
CA ALA A 431 -31.02 -53.10 -42.64
C ALA A 431 -30.09 -54.20 -43.15
N VAL A 432 -30.52 -54.89 -44.20
CA VAL A 432 -29.74 -55.89 -44.92
C VAL A 432 -29.36 -55.29 -46.26
N GLU A 433 -28.04 -55.13 -46.44
CA GLU A 433 -27.42 -54.57 -47.63
C GLU A 433 -26.49 -55.64 -48.21
N HIS A 434 -26.45 -55.75 -49.54
CA HIS A 434 -25.45 -56.58 -50.21
C HIS A 434 -24.15 -55.80 -50.28
N ASP A 435 -23.22 -56.00 -49.36
CA ASP A 435 -21.94 -55.31 -49.38
C ASP A 435 -20.97 -55.97 -50.39
N ASP A 436 -20.92 -55.42 -51.60
CA ASP A 436 -19.98 -55.80 -52.67
C ASP A 436 -19.37 -54.52 -53.31
N ASP A 437 -18.49 -54.68 -54.30
CA ASP A 437 -17.80 -53.57 -54.97
C ASP A 437 -18.74 -52.53 -55.63
N HIS A 438 -20.04 -52.82 -55.78
CA HIS A 438 -21.04 -51.96 -56.41
C HIS A 438 -21.97 -51.26 -55.40
N THR A 439 -21.71 -51.41 -54.11
CA THR A 439 -22.52 -50.78 -53.06
C THR A 439 -22.03 -49.38 -52.77
N CYS A 440 -22.94 -48.40 -52.91
CA CYS A 440 -22.61 -47.00 -52.67
C CYS A 440 -22.31 -46.75 -51.18
N GLY A 441 -21.50 -45.73 -50.90
CA GLY A 441 -21.06 -45.37 -49.54
C GLY A 441 -22.19 -45.38 -48.51
N PRO A 442 -23.32 -44.67 -48.75
CA PRO A 442 -24.43 -44.65 -47.79
C PRO A 442 -25.08 -46.01 -47.53
N CYS A 443 -25.23 -46.86 -48.56
CA CYS A 443 -25.74 -48.22 -48.38
C CYS A 443 -24.76 -49.10 -47.59
N ARG A 444 -23.44 -48.91 -47.78
CA ARG A 444 -22.42 -49.65 -47.02
C ARG A 444 -22.39 -49.21 -45.56
N GLU A 445 -22.58 -47.92 -45.29
CA GLU A 445 -22.61 -47.35 -43.94
C GLU A 445 -23.85 -47.77 -43.14
N VAL A 446 -24.99 -47.99 -43.79
CA VAL A 446 -26.24 -48.38 -43.12
C VAL A 446 -26.39 -49.90 -42.98
N ALA A 447 -25.53 -50.70 -43.61
CA ALA A 447 -25.56 -52.17 -43.55
C ALA A 447 -25.50 -52.68 -42.10
N GLY A 448 -26.49 -53.46 -41.68
CA GLY A 448 -26.59 -54.00 -40.32
C GLY A 448 -27.19 -53.04 -39.28
N LYS A 449 -27.59 -51.82 -39.68
CA LYS A 449 -28.28 -50.87 -38.78
C LYS A 449 -29.59 -51.47 -38.28
N THR A 450 -29.78 -51.47 -36.97
CA THR A 450 -30.98 -52.00 -36.32
C THR A 450 -31.94 -50.89 -35.92
N TYR A 451 -33.23 -51.11 -36.16
CA TYR A 451 -34.33 -50.19 -35.89
C TYR A 451 -35.24 -50.70 -34.80
N ARG A 452 -35.83 -49.78 -34.03
CA ARG A 452 -36.64 -50.18 -32.87
C ARG A 452 -37.99 -50.76 -33.26
N ASN A 453 -38.58 -50.21 -34.32
CA ASN A 453 -39.90 -50.60 -34.83
C ASN A 453 -39.96 -50.46 -36.36
N ARG A 454 -41.04 -50.96 -36.98
CA ARG A 454 -41.23 -50.92 -38.44
C ARG A 454 -41.31 -49.49 -38.97
N ALA A 455 -41.90 -48.56 -38.21
CA ALA A 455 -42.08 -47.19 -38.65
C ALA A 455 -40.73 -46.45 -38.82
N GLU A 456 -39.80 -46.66 -37.88
CA GLU A 456 -38.43 -46.13 -38.00
C GLU A 456 -37.67 -46.77 -39.17
N ALA A 457 -37.78 -48.09 -39.34
CA ALA A 457 -37.15 -48.78 -40.46
C ALA A 457 -37.69 -48.27 -41.81
N TYR A 458 -39.00 -48.03 -41.90
CA TYR A 458 -39.66 -47.56 -43.12
C TYR A 458 -39.45 -46.07 -43.40
N ALA A 459 -39.01 -45.31 -42.40
CA ALA A 459 -38.56 -43.94 -42.59
C ALA A 459 -37.21 -43.85 -43.31
N ASP A 460 -36.39 -44.91 -43.25
CA ASP A 460 -35.12 -45.04 -43.97
C ASP A 460 -35.26 -45.88 -45.26
N TYR A 461 -36.16 -46.87 -45.24
CA TYR A 461 -36.47 -47.76 -46.37
C TYR A 461 -37.97 -47.70 -46.67
N PRO A 462 -38.43 -46.74 -47.49
CA PRO A 462 -39.84 -46.64 -47.87
C PRO A 462 -40.38 -47.99 -48.36
N ASP A 463 -41.56 -48.39 -47.88
CA ASP A 463 -42.19 -49.68 -48.17
C ASP A 463 -41.39 -50.95 -47.77
N GLY A 464 -40.23 -50.79 -47.14
CA GLY A 464 -39.37 -51.87 -46.63
C GLY A 464 -38.20 -52.23 -47.54
N GLY A 465 -38.01 -51.53 -48.66
CA GLY A 465 -36.93 -51.78 -49.61
C GLY A 465 -36.46 -50.51 -50.29
N GLY A 466 -35.18 -50.47 -50.64
CA GLY A 466 -34.53 -49.29 -51.20
C GLY A 466 -34.24 -48.22 -50.15
N TYR A 467 -32.96 -48.07 -49.82
CA TYR A 467 -32.54 -47.03 -48.89
C TYR A 467 -32.78 -45.65 -49.50
N LYS A 468 -33.46 -44.76 -48.78
CA LYS A 468 -33.87 -43.44 -49.28
C LYS A 468 -32.70 -42.58 -49.74
N ASP A 469 -31.52 -42.76 -49.12
CA ASP A 469 -30.30 -42.00 -49.40
C ASP A 469 -29.32 -42.80 -50.30
N CYS A 470 -29.80 -43.84 -50.98
CA CYS A 470 -29.00 -44.60 -51.93
C CYS A 470 -28.59 -43.71 -53.11
N VAL A 471 -27.28 -43.47 -53.24
CA VAL A 471 -26.70 -42.72 -54.36
C VAL A 471 -26.91 -43.46 -55.68
N GLY A 472 -26.87 -44.80 -55.68
CA GLY A 472 -27.15 -45.60 -56.88
C GLY A 472 -28.55 -45.35 -57.47
N ALA A 473 -29.55 -45.17 -56.62
CA ALA A 473 -30.94 -44.89 -57.03
C ALA A 473 -31.07 -43.53 -57.73
N GLN A 474 -30.26 -42.54 -57.35
CA GLN A 474 -30.24 -41.23 -58.00
C GLN A 474 -29.71 -41.27 -59.44
N TYR A 475 -28.94 -42.31 -59.80
CA TYR A 475 -28.41 -42.52 -61.15
C TYR A 475 -29.15 -43.62 -61.93
N GLY A 476 -30.33 -44.05 -61.46
CA GLY A 476 -31.19 -45.02 -62.16
C GLY A 476 -30.90 -46.49 -61.85
N ASN A 477 -30.01 -46.80 -60.89
CA ASN A 477 -29.77 -48.17 -60.43
C ASN A 477 -30.59 -48.47 -59.17
N PRO A 478 -31.44 -49.52 -59.15
CA PRO A 478 -32.26 -49.81 -57.97
C PRO A 478 -31.38 -50.15 -56.76
N CYS A 479 -31.71 -49.58 -55.61
CA CYS A 479 -31.06 -49.93 -54.35
C CYS A 479 -31.40 -51.38 -53.97
N ARG A 480 -30.38 -52.16 -53.59
CA ARG A 480 -30.51 -53.58 -53.21
C ARG A 480 -30.72 -53.79 -51.71
N GLY A 481 -30.71 -52.70 -50.95
CA GLY A 481 -30.94 -52.70 -49.52
C GLY A 481 -32.41 -52.88 -49.16
N HIS A 482 -32.68 -53.62 -48.09
CA HIS A 482 -34.02 -53.75 -47.53
C HIS A 482 -33.95 -53.89 -46.02
N VAL A 483 -35.11 -53.75 -45.37
CA VAL A 483 -35.23 -53.98 -43.92
C VAL A 483 -36.03 -55.24 -43.66
N GLU A 484 -35.49 -56.13 -42.84
CA GLU A 484 -36.18 -57.34 -42.42
C GLU A 484 -36.34 -57.42 -40.91
N LYS A 485 -37.36 -58.17 -40.47
CA LYS A 485 -37.64 -58.35 -39.06
C LYS A 485 -36.73 -59.43 -38.49
N ARG A 486 -35.83 -59.07 -37.57
CA ARG A 486 -34.91 -60.00 -36.90
C ARG A 486 -35.71 -61.03 -36.09
N GLY A 487 -35.62 -62.31 -36.49
CA GLY A 487 -36.22 -63.43 -35.77
C GLY A 487 -35.58 -63.64 -34.40
N ARG A 488 -36.36 -64.10 -33.42
CA ARG A 488 -35.90 -64.37 -32.05
C ARG A 488 -34.95 -65.58 -32.10
N LYS A 489 -33.63 -65.35 -32.05
CA LYS A 489 -32.64 -66.43 -31.85
C LYS A 489 -32.77 -66.92 -30.41
N GLY A 490 -33.38 -68.10 -30.21
CA GLY A 490 -33.42 -68.77 -28.90
C GLY A 490 -34.71 -69.49 -28.49
N GLU A 491 -35.42 -70.17 -29.41
CA GLU A 491 -35.96 -71.50 -29.10
C GLU A 491 -35.01 -72.51 -29.78
N GLY A 492 -34.11 -73.10 -28.97
CA GLY A 492 -33.40 -74.36 -29.17
C GLY A 492 -32.54 -74.57 -30.42
N SER A 493 -31.24 -74.30 -30.34
CA SER A 493 -30.14 -75.23 -30.71
C SER A 493 -28.78 -74.64 -30.37
#